data_AF-A0A800CDC2-F1
#
_entry.id   AF-A0A800CDC2-F1
#
_cell.length_a   1.000
_cell.length_b   1.000
_cell.length_c   1.000
_cell.angle_alpha   90.00
_cell.angle_beta   90.00
_cell.angle_gamma   90.00
#
_symmetry.space_group_name_H-M   'P 1'
#
loop_
_entity.id
_entity.type
_entity.pdbx_description
1 polymer ?
#
loop_
_entity_poly.entity_id
_entity_poly.type
_entity_poly.pdbx_seq_one_letter_code
_entity_poly.pdbx_strand_id
1 'polypeptide(L)'
;QGKDYAALIIPQPNFFGVLEDVDALTEWANSNGALAIGVVNPLAMALLSPPGEWGAQGVDICCGEGQPLGAPLSSGGPYFGFMCCTQKLVRQMPGRIIGRTVDLDGKEGFSLTLQAREQHIRRSKATSNICTNQGLMVTAATIHMSLMGADGLARIANKCHSNLQLLVDKLTGLGEIEPLFNGPVFHETVLKLPMEPRQVLRTLAAHNVLGGFDLATHYPELGNALLICATENRSEKDMDKYRLKMEQVLASRKQGACATMAKFD
;
A
#
# COMPACT_ATOMS: atom_id res chain seq x y z
N GLN A 1 -2.86 -34.13 -13.67
CA GLN A 1 -3.45 -33.40 -12.54
C GLN A 1 -2.75 -32.05 -12.48
N GLY A 2 -3.33 -30.98 -13.00
CA GLY A 2 -2.58 -29.72 -13.05
C GLY A 2 -3.36 -28.57 -13.67
N LYS A 3 -3.24 -27.42 -13.01
CA LYS A 3 -3.65 -26.06 -13.42
C LYS A 3 -5.08 -25.58 -13.11
N ASP A 4 -5.72 -26.02 -12.02
CA ASP A 4 -6.90 -25.31 -11.51
C ASP A 4 -6.48 -24.21 -10.53
N TYR A 5 -6.41 -22.97 -11.00
CA TYR A 5 -6.19 -21.79 -10.16
C TYR A 5 -7.55 -21.23 -9.73
N ALA A 6 -7.78 -21.06 -8.42
CA ALA A 6 -9.03 -20.50 -7.93
C ALA A 6 -9.14 -18.98 -8.14
N ALA A 7 -8.01 -18.27 -8.02
CA ALA A 7 -7.95 -16.82 -8.14
C ALA A 7 -6.54 -16.34 -8.51
N LEU A 8 -6.47 -15.15 -9.10
CA LEU A 8 -5.25 -14.35 -9.26
C LEU A 8 -5.36 -13.13 -8.34
N ILE A 9 -4.30 -12.87 -7.56
CA ILE A 9 -4.20 -11.70 -6.68
C ILE A 9 -3.24 -10.70 -7.32
N ILE A 10 -3.72 -9.48 -7.53
CA ILE A 10 -3.01 -8.40 -8.23
C ILE A 10 -2.80 -7.25 -7.24
N PRO A 11 -1.59 -7.08 -6.68
CA PRO A 11 -1.28 -5.92 -5.87
C PRO A 11 -1.09 -4.67 -6.74
N GLN A 12 -1.66 -3.53 -6.35
CA GLN A 12 -1.48 -2.26 -7.06
C GLN A 12 -1.34 -1.08 -6.09
N PRO A 13 -0.12 -0.50 -5.95
CA PRO A 13 1.16 -0.96 -6.50
C PRO A 13 1.62 -2.32 -5.92
N ASN A 14 2.60 -2.96 -6.57
CA ASN A 14 3.25 -4.16 -6.02
C ASN A 14 4.20 -3.83 -4.86
N PHE A 15 4.76 -4.85 -4.21
CA PHE A 15 5.65 -4.68 -3.05
C PHE A 15 6.91 -3.84 -3.34
N PHE A 16 7.36 -3.80 -4.60
CA PHE A 16 8.52 -3.02 -5.04
C PHE A 16 8.13 -1.59 -5.46
N GLY A 17 6.86 -1.21 -5.30
CA GLY A 17 6.31 0.10 -5.66
C GLY A 17 5.90 0.23 -7.12
N VAL A 18 6.13 -0.79 -7.94
CA VAL A 18 5.84 -0.78 -9.39
C VAL A 18 4.34 -1.00 -9.62
N LEU A 19 3.80 -0.27 -10.59
CA LEU A 19 2.43 -0.46 -11.07
C LEU A 19 2.40 -1.63 -12.06
N GLU A 20 1.54 -2.61 -11.79
CA GLU A 20 1.34 -3.79 -12.62
C GLU A 20 0.48 -3.48 -13.85
N ASP A 21 0.60 -4.32 -14.88
CA ASP A 21 -0.32 -4.33 -16.03
C ASP A 21 -1.65 -5.00 -15.62
N VAL A 22 -2.43 -4.24 -14.84
CA VAL A 22 -3.65 -4.72 -14.19
C VAL A 22 -4.70 -5.20 -15.19
N ASP A 23 -4.75 -4.61 -16.38
CA ASP A 23 -5.71 -4.99 -17.42
C ASP A 23 -5.35 -6.36 -18.00
N ALA A 24 -4.09 -6.57 -18.39
CA ALA A 24 -3.63 -7.86 -18.90
C ALA A 24 -3.76 -8.98 -17.86
N LEU A 25 -3.42 -8.70 -16.60
CA LEU A 25 -3.54 -9.66 -15.50
C LEU A 25 -5.00 -10.04 -15.22
N THR A 26 -5.90 -9.06 -15.20
CA THR A 26 -7.33 -9.29 -14.98
C THR A 26 -7.95 -10.09 -16.13
N GLU A 27 -7.61 -9.75 -17.38
CA GLU A 27 -8.09 -10.48 -18.57
C GLU A 27 -7.58 -11.92 -18.60
N TRP A 28 -6.33 -12.15 -18.18
CA TRP A 28 -5.78 -13.48 -18.04
C TRP A 28 -6.56 -14.31 -17.01
N ALA A 29 -6.87 -13.75 -15.83
CA ALA A 29 -7.64 -14.44 -14.81
C ALA A 29 -9.02 -14.85 -15.33
N ASN A 30 -9.73 -13.89 -15.96
CA ASN A 30 -11.04 -14.11 -16.56
C ASN A 30 -11.01 -15.19 -17.64
N SER A 31 -10.04 -15.16 -18.55
CA SER A 31 -9.89 -16.14 -19.64
C SER A 31 -9.59 -17.57 -19.14
N ASN A 32 -9.05 -17.70 -17.92
CA ASN A 32 -8.76 -18.99 -17.29
C ASN A 32 -9.83 -19.41 -16.27
N GLY A 33 -10.93 -18.66 -16.14
CA GLY A 33 -12.00 -18.96 -15.17
C GLY A 33 -11.59 -18.80 -13.71
N ALA A 34 -10.49 -18.08 -13.43
CA ALA A 34 -10.04 -17.75 -12.09
C ALA A 34 -10.65 -16.42 -11.64
N LEU A 35 -10.94 -16.27 -10.34
CA LEU A 35 -11.37 -14.98 -9.79
C LEU A 35 -10.23 -13.95 -9.83
N ALA A 36 -10.53 -12.72 -10.19
CA ALA A 36 -9.56 -11.63 -10.09
C ALA A 36 -9.72 -10.89 -8.75
N ILE A 37 -8.63 -10.70 -8.01
CA ILE A 37 -8.61 -10.00 -6.72
C ILE A 37 -7.60 -8.85 -6.76
N GLY A 38 -8.08 -7.61 -6.71
CA GLY A 38 -7.22 -6.42 -6.59
C GLY A 38 -6.89 -6.11 -5.13
N VAL A 39 -5.60 -6.06 -4.79
CA VAL A 39 -5.12 -5.60 -3.47
C VAL A 39 -4.51 -4.22 -3.65
N VAL A 40 -5.24 -3.17 -3.28
CA VAL A 40 -4.89 -1.80 -3.67
C VAL A 40 -4.55 -0.89 -2.51
N ASN A 41 -3.64 0.05 -2.76
CA ASN A 41 -3.52 1.23 -1.92
C ASN A 41 -4.69 2.19 -2.26
N PRO A 42 -5.60 2.49 -1.31
CA PRO A 42 -6.78 3.28 -1.61
C PRO A 42 -6.47 4.73 -2.00
N LEU A 43 -5.32 5.28 -1.55
CA LEU A 43 -4.88 6.61 -1.95
C LEU A 43 -4.34 6.61 -3.40
N ALA A 44 -3.70 5.53 -3.85
CA ALA A 44 -3.26 5.41 -5.25
C ALA A 44 -4.46 5.41 -6.21
N MET A 45 -5.59 4.82 -5.79
CA MET A 45 -6.83 4.80 -6.57
C MET A 45 -7.49 6.18 -6.73
N ALA A 46 -6.99 7.22 -6.05
CA ALA A 46 -7.39 8.61 -6.33
C ALA A 46 -6.79 9.15 -7.64
N LEU A 47 -5.80 8.47 -8.22
CA LEU A 47 -5.14 8.84 -9.49
C LEU A 47 -5.24 7.76 -10.56
N LEU A 48 -5.22 6.49 -10.15
CA LEU A 48 -5.19 5.34 -11.05
C LEU A 48 -6.61 4.82 -11.32
N SER A 49 -6.78 4.13 -12.45
CA SER A 49 -8.02 3.44 -12.78
C SER A 49 -8.40 2.46 -11.65
N PRO A 50 -9.63 2.53 -11.12
CA PRO A 50 -10.05 1.70 -10.00
C PRO A 50 -10.23 0.23 -10.43
N PRO A 51 -10.18 -0.75 -9.50
CA PRO A 51 -10.23 -2.16 -9.84
C PRO A 51 -11.52 -2.64 -10.53
N GLY A 52 -12.61 -1.88 -10.40
CA GLY A 52 -13.86 -2.14 -11.13
C GLY A 52 -13.76 -1.85 -12.64
N GLU A 53 -12.71 -1.16 -13.08
CA GLU A 53 -12.45 -0.79 -14.48
C GLU A 53 -11.25 -1.52 -15.08
N TRP A 54 -10.64 -2.47 -14.34
CA TRP A 54 -9.50 -3.24 -14.86
C TRP A 54 -9.95 -4.29 -15.87
N GLY A 55 -9.30 -4.33 -17.04
CA GLY A 55 -9.67 -5.18 -18.16
C GLY A 55 -11.11 -4.93 -18.63
N ALA A 56 -11.73 -5.93 -19.26
CA ALA A 56 -13.10 -5.76 -19.78
C ALA A 56 -14.22 -5.86 -18.72
N GLN A 57 -13.95 -6.51 -17.58
CA GLN A 57 -15.00 -6.90 -16.61
C GLN A 57 -14.75 -6.40 -15.18
N GLY A 58 -13.61 -5.79 -14.90
CA GLY A 58 -13.17 -5.46 -13.54
C GLY A 58 -12.78 -6.70 -12.72
N VAL A 59 -12.27 -6.47 -11.52
CA VAL A 59 -11.97 -7.53 -10.54
C VAL A 59 -13.22 -8.02 -9.81
N ASP A 60 -13.22 -9.29 -9.39
CA ASP A 60 -14.31 -9.87 -8.60
C ASP A 60 -14.34 -9.36 -7.16
N ILE A 61 -13.15 -9.15 -6.58
CA ILE A 61 -12.93 -8.69 -5.22
C ILE A 61 -11.87 -7.59 -5.24
N CYS A 62 -12.11 -6.51 -4.52
CA CYS A 62 -11.10 -5.48 -4.26
C CYS A 62 -10.92 -5.35 -2.76
N CYS A 63 -9.69 -5.36 -2.27
CA CYS A 63 -9.41 -5.15 -0.86
C CYS A 63 -8.12 -4.37 -0.68
N GLY A 64 -7.87 -3.94 0.55
CA GLY A 64 -6.68 -3.20 0.88
C GLY A 64 -6.71 -2.70 2.31
N GLU A 65 -5.67 -1.97 2.65
CA GLU A 65 -5.46 -1.40 3.96
C GLU A 65 -5.81 0.10 3.91
N GLY A 66 -6.63 0.55 4.86
CA GLY A 66 -7.25 1.88 4.87
C GLY A 66 -6.47 2.94 5.67
N GLN A 67 -5.32 2.62 6.26
CA GLN A 67 -4.51 3.54 7.04
C GLN A 67 -4.20 4.85 6.30
N PRO A 68 -3.90 4.84 4.98
CA PRO A 68 -3.68 6.08 4.23
C PRO A 68 -4.88 7.04 4.22
N LEU A 69 -6.08 6.58 4.60
CA LEU A 69 -7.30 7.37 4.66
C LEU A 69 -7.47 8.05 6.03
N GLY A 70 -6.38 8.65 6.54
CA GLY A 70 -6.41 9.50 7.72
C GLY A 70 -6.18 8.79 9.06
N ALA A 71 -5.70 7.55 9.09
CA ALA A 71 -5.28 6.90 10.33
C ALA A 71 -3.78 7.14 10.62
N PRO A 72 -3.38 7.40 11.87
CA PRO A 72 -1.98 7.63 12.21
C PRO A 72 -1.17 6.33 12.22
N LEU A 73 0.11 6.40 11.84
CA LEU A 73 1.05 5.30 12.05
C LEU A 73 1.19 5.01 13.55
N SER A 74 0.83 3.79 13.95
CA SER A 74 0.73 3.40 15.36
C SER A 74 1.47 2.08 15.64
N SER A 75 2.66 1.93 15.04
CA SER A 75 3.48 0.70 15.13
C SER A 75 2.73 -0.59 14.74
N GLY A 76 1.83 -0.49 13.75
CA GLY A 76 1.09 -1.63 13.20
C GLY A 76 -0.42 -1.58 13.39
N GLY A 77 -0.96 -0.67 14.21
CA GLY A 77 -2.41 -0.47 14.30
C GLY A 77 -2.90 0.18 15.60
N PRO A 78 -4.23 0.31 15.77
CA PRO A 78 -5.26 -0.28 14.93
C PRO A 78 -5.48 0.48 13.62
N TYR A 79 -5.51 -0.24 12.50
CA TYR A 79 -5.99 0.27 11.20
C TYR A 79 -7.26 -0.48 10.79
N PHE A 80 -7.78 -0.23 9.58
CA PHE A 80 -8.93 -0.96 9.04
C PHE A 80 -8.61 -1.49 7.65
N GLY A 81 -8.98 -2.75 7.39
CA GLY A 81 -9.05 -3.26 6.02
C GLY A 81 -10.39 -2.90 5.38
N PHE A 82 -10.39 -2.64 4.08
CA PHE A 82 -11.62 -2.58 3.29
C PHE A 82 -11.70 -3.81 2.37
N MET A 83 -12.93 -4.19 2.04
CA MET A 83 -13.20 -5.25 1.07
C MET A 83 -14.50 -4.92 0.33
N CYS A 84 -14.44 -4.98 -0.99
CA CYS A 84 -15.52 -4.82 -1.94
C CYS A 84 -15.58 -6.07 -2.81
N CYS A 85 -16.77 -6.39 -3.32
CA CYS A 85 -16.93 -7.49 -4.27
C CYS A 85 -18.02 -7.18 -5.29
N THR A 86 -18.04 -7.93 -6.37
CA THR A 86 -19.17 -7.93 -7.31
C THR A 86 -20.44 -8.43 -6.61
N GLN A 87 -21.60 -8.05 -7.16
CA GLN A 87 -22.87 -8.42 -6.54
C GLN A 87 -23.14 -9.93 -6.50
N LYS A 88 -22.50 -10.69 -7.40
CA LYS A 88 -22.56 -12.16 -7.41
C LYS A 88 -21.98 -12.77 -6.11
N LEU A 89 -21.03 -12.09 -5.49
CA LEU A 89 -20.30 -12.57 -4.31
C LEU A 89 -20.79 -11.99 -2.98
N VAL A 90 -21.76 -11.07 -2.97
CA VAL A 90 -22.22 -10.37 -1.75
C VAL A 90 -22.67 -11.31 -0.62
N ARG A 91 -23.25 -12.47 -0.97
CA ARG A 91 -23.72 -13.45 0.02
C ARG A 91 -22.57 -14.24 0.66
N GLN A 92 -21.37 -14.17 0.09
CA GLN A 92 -20.15 -14.80 0.60
C GLN A 92 -19.24 -13.81 1.36
N MET A 93 -19.54 -12.51 1.30
CA MET A 93 -18.72 -11.49 1.97
C MET A 93 -18.55 -11.78 3.47
N PRO A 94 -17.33 -11.60 4.02
CA PRO A 94 -17.09 -11.69 5.46
C PRO A 94 -17.59 -10.43 6.18
N GLY A 95 -17.87 -10.57 7.48
CA GLY A 95 -18.17 -9.44 8.36
C GLY A 95 -19.50 -8.73 8.09
N ARG A 96 -19.60 -7.53 8.67
CA ARG A 96 -20.81 -6.71 8.79
C ARG A 96 -21.04 -5.88 7.54
N ILE A 97 -22.29 -5.79 7.09
CA ILE A 97 -22.71 -4.95 5.96
C ILE A 97 -23.87 -4.06 6.44
N ILE A 98 -23.78 -2.76 6.18
CA ILE A 98 -24.86 -1.81 6.45
C ILE A 98 -25.73 -1.67 5.20
N GLY A 99 -27.05 -1.78 5.37
CA GLY A 99 -28.03 -1.60 4.31
C GLY A 99 -29.03 -0.51 4.67
N ARG A 100 -29.45 0.27 3.66
CA ARG A 100 -30.57 1.22 3.75
C ARG A 100 -31.88 0.44 3.87
N THR A 101 -32.76 0.89 4.75
CA THR A 101 -34.09 0.33 5.02
C THR A 101 -35.05 1.46 5.38
N VAL A 102 -36.31 1.11 5.67
CA VAL A 102 -37.30 2.02 6.26
C VAL A 102 -37.76 1.52 7.63
N ASP A 103 -38.17 2.43 8.50
CA ASP A 103 -38.82 2.13 9.78
C ASP A 103 -40.35 1.92 9.61
N LEU A 104 -41.08 1.78 10.72
CA LEU A 104 -42.54 1.56 10.73
C LEU A 104 -43.34 2.77 10.19
N ASP A 105 -42.77 3.97 10.22
CA ASP A 105 -43.38 5.19 9.69
C ASP A 105 -42.99 5.42 8.21
N GLY A 106 -42.21 4.52 7.61
CA GLY A 106 -41.67 4.67 6.25
C GLY A 106 -40.48 5.64 6.16
N LYS A 107 -39.87 6.04 7.29
CA LYS A 107 -38.69 6.91 7.30
C LYS A 107 -37.43 6.09 7.02
N GLU A 108 -36.50 6.69 6.30
CA GLU A 108 -35.23 6.07 5.96
C GLU A 108 -34.37 5.82 7.21
N GLY A 109 -33.76 4.64 7.27
CA GLY A 109 -32.77 4.27 8.27
C GLY A 109 -31.72 3.31 7.70
N PHE A 110 -30.71 3.00 8.52
CA PHE A 110 -29.63 2.09 8.17
C PHE A 110 -29.49 1.01 9.24
N SER A 111 -29.36 -0.24 8.82
CA SER A 111 -29.22 -1.38 9.74
C SER A 111 -28.21 -2.39 9.20
N LEU A 112 -27.71 -3.27 10.08
CA LEU A 112 -26.95 -4.43 9.66
C LEU A 112 -27.85 -5.36 8.84
N THR A 113 -27.39 -5.73 7.64
CA THR A 113 -28.13 -6.59 6.72
C THR A 113 -27.35 -7.85 6.38
N LEU A 114 -28.05 -8.84 5.83
CA LEU A 114 -27.50 -10.15 5.47
C LEU A 114 -26.76 -10.84 6.65
N GLN A 115 -27.21 -10.62 7.89
CA GLN A 115 -26.55 -11.10 9.11
C GLN A 115 -26.49 -12.62 9.21
N ALA A 116 -27.34 -13.34 8.46
CA ALA A 116 -27.31 -14.81 8.39
C ALA A 116 -25.96 -15.39 7.91
N ARG A 117 -25.06 -14.56 7.37
CA ARG A 117 -23.68 -14.95 7.01
C ARG A 117 -22.74 -15.04 8.22
N GLU A 118 -23.03 -14.28 9.28
CA GLU A 118 -22.14 -14.05 10.41
C GLU A 118 -22.19 -15.18 11.46
N GLN A 119 -21.11 -15.32 12.22
CA GLN A 119 -20.88 -16.40 13.19
C GLN A 119 -21.90 -16.44 14.33
N HIS A 120 -22.52 -15.32 14.71
CA HIS A 120 -23.54 -15.30 15.76
C HIS A 120 -24.83 -16.04 15.34
N ILE A 121 -25.06 -16.21 14.03
CA ILE A 121 -26.17 -17.01 13.47
C ILE A 121 -25.65 -18.35 12.92
N ARG A 122 -24.65 -18.31 12.04
CA ARG A 122 -24.24 -19.44 11.20
C ARG A 122 -23.12 -20.31 11.82
N ARG A 123 -22.50 -19.85 12.91
CA ARG A 123 -21.44 -20.55 13.67
C ARG A 123 -20.33 -21.07 12.75
N SER A 124 -20.06 -22.38 12.76
CA SER A 124 -19.01 -23.01 11.94
C SER A 124 -19.25 -22.93 10.43
N LYS A 125 -20.47 -22.63 9.99
CA LYS A 125 -20.81 -22.45 8.56
C LYS A 125 -20.78 -20.97 8.13
N ALA A 126 -20.36 -20.06 9.02
CA ALA A 126 -20.23 -18.64 8.71
C ALA A 126 -19.17 -18.37 7.62
N THR A 127 -19.28 -17.23 6.96
CA THR A 127 -18.32 -16.84 5.91
C THR A 127 -16.95 -16.41 6.48
N SER A 128 -16.90 -16.10 7.78
CA SER A 128 -15.68 -15.77 8.52
C SER A 128 -15.93 -15.94 10.03
N ASN A 129 -14.85 -15.98 10.80
CA ASN A 129 -14.88 -15.95 12.27
C ASN A 129 -14.90 -14.52 12.86
N ILE A 130 -14.80 -13.47 12.02
CA ILE A 130 -14.67 -12.07 12.45
C ILE A 130 -15.87 -11.55 13.26
N CYS A 131 -15.65 -11.05 14.47
CA CYS A 131 -16.71 -10.52 15.35
C CYS A 131 -16.54 -9.03 15.64
N THR A 132 -15.53 -8.70 16.46
CA THR A 132 -15.04 -7.33 16.59
C THR A 132 -14.29 -6.99 15.32
N ASN A 133 -14.65 -5.86 14.71
CA ASN A 133 -13.94 -5.29 13.58
C ASN A 133 -13.34 -3.94 14.00
N GLN A 134 -12.95 -3.12 13.01
CA GLN A 134 -12.27 -1.85 13.21
C GLN A 134 -13.24 -0.66 13.08
N GLY A 135 -14.44 -0.77 13.66
CA GLY A 135 -15.53 0.20 13.49
C GLY A 135 -15.17 1.65 13.84
N LEU A 136 -14.38 1.86 14.90
CA LEU A 136 -13.91 3.21 15.28
C LEU A 136 -13.02 3.82 14.19
N MET A 137 -12.07 3.04 13.65
CA MET A 137 -11.16 3.49 12.60
C MET A 137 -11.90 3.75 11.30
N VAL A 138 -12.89 2.93 10.95
CA VAL A 138 -13.77 3.15 9.79
C VAL A 138 -14.54 4.47 9.92
N THR A 139 -15.08 4.79 11.12
CA THR A 139 -15.76 6.06 11.38
C THR A 139 -14.80 7.25 11.21
N ALA A 140 -13.60 7.16 11.78
CA ALA A 140 -12.59 8.21 11.63
C ALA A 140 -12.20 8.44 10.16
N ALA A 141 -11.98 7.37 9.41
CA ALA A 141 -11.67 7.44 7.99
C ALA A 141 -12.84 8.01 7.15
N THR A 142 -14.09 7.71 7.53
CA THR A 142 -15.27 8.28 6.88
C THR A 142 -15.33 9.80 7.06
N ILE A 143 -15.03 10.30 8.26
CA ILE A 143 -14.94 11.75 8.53
C ILE A 143 -13.77 12.37 7.75
N HIS A 144 -12.62 11.69 7.70
CA HIS A 144 -11.47 12.17 6.93
C HIS A 144 -11.82 12.31 5.44
N MET A 145 -12.37 11.26 4.83
CA MET A 145 -12.73 11.27 3.41
C MET A 145 -13.83 12.29 3.10
N SER A 146 -14.80 12.51 3.99
CA SER A 146 -15.84 13.53 3.77
C SER A 146 -15.31 14.96 3.82
N LEU A 147 -14.29 15.21 4.65
CA LEU A 147 -13.59 16.51 4.71
C LEU A 147 -12.68 16.74 3.51
N MET A 148 -11.96 15.71 3.08
CA MET A 148 -11.02 15.82 1.95
C MET A 148 -11.75 15.90 0.60
N GLY A 149 -12.81 15.11 0.43
CA GLY A 149 -13.46 14.90 -0.86
C GLY A 149 -12.52 14.27 -1.91
N ALA A 150 -13.05 14.05 -3.11
CA ALA A 150 -12.28 13.46 -4.22
C ALA A 150 -11.06 14.32 -4.58
N ASP A 151 -11.24 15.64 -4.71
CA ASP A 151 -10.17 16.56 -5.08
C ASP A 151 -9.05 16.61 -4.01
N GLY A 152 -9.41 16.54 -2.73
CA GLY A 152 -8.44 16.52 -1.64
C GLY A 152 -7.59 15.26 -1.66
N LEU A 153 -8.21 14.09 -1.85
CA LEU A 153 -7.50 12.82 -1.98
C LEU A 153 -6.59 12.82 -3.21
N ALA A 154 -7.06 13.31 -4.36
CA ALA A 154 -6.26 13.42 -5.58
C ALA A 154 -5.06 14.37 -5.38
N ARG A 155 -5.22 15.49 -4.66
CA ARG A 155 -4.11 16.38 -4.32
C ARG A 155 -3.06 15.70 -3.43
N ILE A 156 -3.50 14.96 -2.40
CA ILE A 156 -2.59 14.21 -1.52
C ILE A 156 -1.85 13.15 -2.33
N ALA A 157 -2.56 12.36 -3.13
CA ALA A 157 -1.94 11.31 -3.95
C ALA A 157 -0.91 11.89 -4.93
N ASN A 158 -1.23 12.98 -5.62
CA ASN A 158 -0.28 13.68 -6.50
C ASN A 158 0.94 14.19 -5.72
N LYS A 159 0.74 14.68 -4.50
CA LYS A 159 1.84 15.14 -3.64
C LYS A 159 2.76 13.98 -3.23
N CYS A 160 2.23 12.82 -2.87
CA CYS A 160 3.02 11.62 -2.60
C CYS A 160 3.86 11.24 -3.82
N HIS A 161 3.23 11.13 -5.00
CA HIS A 161 3.93 10.80 -6.23
C HIS A 161 5.04 11.81 -6.57
N SER A 162 4.73 13.11 -6.51
CA SER A 162 5.70 14.18 -6.77
C SER A 162 6.86 14.15 -5.77
N ASN A 163 6.59 13.88 -4.49
CA ASN A 163 7.63 13.76 -3.47
C ASN A 163 8.52 12.55 -3.74
N LEU A 164 7.97 11.42 -4.18
CA LEU A 164 8.79 10.28 -4.58
C LEU A 164 9.71 10.62 -5.74
N GLN A 165 9.18 11.22 -6.82
CA GLN A 165 9.99 11.61 -7.99
C GLN A 165 11.12 12.56 -7.57
N LEU A 166 10.80 13.58 -6.78
CA LEU A 166 11.82 14.52 -6.27
C LEU A 166 12.89 13.83 -5.41
N LEU A 167 12.52 12.87 -4.57
CA LEU A 167 13.48 12.10 -3.78
C LEU A 167 14.37 11.23 -4.69
N VAL A 168 13.78 10.54 -5.66
CA VAL A 168 14.50 9.69 -6.62
C VAL A 168 15.48 10.53 -7.43
N ASP A 169 15.07 11.68 -7.97
CA ASP A 169 15.95 12.59 -8.71
C ASP A 169 17.13 13.08 -7.85
N LYS A 170 16.85 13.45 -6.60
CA LYS A 170 17.90 13.90 -5.66
C LYS A 170 18.91 12.79 -5.36
N LEU A 171 18.47 11.54 -5.18
CA LEU A 171 19.34 10.41 -4.85
C LEU A 171 20.10 9.87 -6.07
N THR A 172 19.43 9.71 -7.20
CA THR A 172 20.05 9.26 -8.46
C THR A 172 21.02 10.30 -9.03
N GLY A 173 20.77 11.60 -8.77
CA GLY A 173 21.70 12.69 -9.07
C GLY A 173 23.07 12.61 -8.35
N LEU A 174 23.25 11.67 -7.41
CA LEU A 174 24.56 11.34 -6.83
C LEU A 174 25.42 10.45 -7.76
N GLY A 175 24.86 9.94 -8.85
CA GLY A 175 25.56 9.23 -9.94
C GLY A 175 25.84 7.75 -9.73
N GLU A 176 25.74 7.25 -8.49
CA GLU A 176 26.01 5.84 -8.16
C GLU A 176 24.78 5.06 -7.67
N ILE A 177 23.62 5.72 -7.69
CA ILE A 177 22.33 5.16 -7.30
C ILE A 177 21.43 5.17 -8.52
N GLU A 178 20.78 4.06 -8.81
CA GLU A 178 19.87 3.92 -9.95
C GLU A 178 18.56 3.22 -9.50
N PRO A 179 17.40 3.54 -10.12
CA PRO A 179 16.20 2.73 -9.93
C PRO A 179 16.47 1.28 -10.36
N LEU A 180 16.05 0.31 -9.55
CA LEU A 180 16.26 -1.11 -9.86
C LEU A 180 15.25 -1.64 -10.90
N PHE A 181 14.05 -1.07 -10.92
CA PHE A 181 12.97 -1.43 -11.84
C PHE A 181 12.60 -0.24 -12.72
N ASN A 182 12.23 -0.52 -13.97
CA ASN A 182 11.94 0.51 -14.98
C ASN A 182 10.43 0.83 -15.12
N GLY A 183 9.58 0.23 -14.28
CA GLY A 183 8.14 0.44 -14.33
C GLY A 183 7.69 1.74 -13.65
N PRO A 184 6.51 2.28 -13.99
CA PRO A 184 5.94 3.42 -13.29
C PRO A 184 5.67 3.07 -11.83
N VAL A 185 5.74 4.07 -10.96
CA VAL A 185 5.64 3.91 -9.51
C VAL A 185 4.72 4.96 -8.90
N PHE A 186 4.09 4.66 -7.75
CA PHE A 186 3.27 5.63 -7.02
C PHE A 186 4.09 6.45 -6.01
N HIS A 187 4.26 5.95 -4.79
CA HIS A 187 4.93 6.64 -3.68
C HIS A 187 6.10 5.85 -3.07
N GLU A 188 6.43 4.71 -3.68
CA GLU A 188 7.51 3.79 -3.30
C GLU A 188 8.29 3.37 -4.54
N THR A 189 9.59 3.13 -4.38
CA THR A 189 10.42 2.52 -5.44
C THR A 189 11.64 1.85 -4.85
N VAL A 190 12.24 0.93 -5.60
CA VAL A 190 13.49 0.28 -5.23
C VAL A 190 14.66 0.93 -5.93
N LEU A 191 15.67 1.32 -5.14
CA LEU A 191 16.93 1.83 -5.61
C LEU A 191 18.03 0.79 -5.42
N LYS A 192 18.88 0.65 -6.43
CA LYS A 192 20.12 -0.10 -6.35
C LYS A 192 21.22 0.82 -5.84
N LEU A 193 21.84 0.40 -4.74
CA LEU A 193 22.93 1.12 -4.10
C LEU A 193 24.28 0.51 -4.49
N PRO A 194 25.36 1.30 -4.42
CA PRO A 194 26.70 0.81 -4.75
C PRO A 194 27.38 0.16 -3.51
N MET A 195 26.62 -0.06 -2.43
CA MET A 195 27.05 -0.71 -1.19
C MET A 195 25.85 -1.30 -0.44
N GLU A 196 26.14 -2.12 0.57
CA GLU A 196 25.15 -2.81 1.40
C GLU A 196 24.14 -1.83 2.04
N PRO A 197 22.83 -1.95 1.75
CA PRO A 197 21.79 -1.09 2.31
C PRO A 197 21.80 -1.05 3.84
N ARG A 198 22.09 -2.16 4.51
CA ARG A 198 22.21 -2.23 5.98
C ARG A 198 23.20 -1.20 6.56
N GLN A 199 24.34 -0.99 5.91
CA GLN A 199 25.35 -0.03 6.37
C GLN A 199 24.87 1.42 6.16
N VAL A 200 24.22 1.66 5.02
CA VAL A 200 23.61 2.95 4.69
C VAL A 200 22.52 3.30 5.70
N LEU A 201 21.57 2.39 5.93
CA LEU A 201 20.47 2.55 6.87
C LEU A 201 20.96 2.83 8.30
N ARG A 202 21.98 2.10 8.78
CA ARG A 202 22.56 2.35 10.10
C ARG A 202 23.11 3.77 10.23
N THR A 203 23.79 4.24 9.19
CA THR A 203 24.39 5.58 9.20
C THR A 203 23.35 6.69 9.06
N LEU A 204 22.32 6.49 8.24
CA LEU A 204 21.18 7.41 8.13
C LEU A 204 20.40 7.49 9.45
N ALA A 205 20.15 6.34 10.10
CA ALA A 205 19.47 6.27 11.39
C ALA A 205 20.21 7.05 12.48
N ALA A 206 21.55 6.96 12.52
CA ALA A 206 22.38 7.77 13.43
C ALA A 206 22.23 9.29 13.24
N HIS A 207 21.68 9.73 12.11
CA HIS A 207 21.39 11.13 11.80
C HIS A 207 19.87 11.46 11.82
N ASN A 208 19.05 10.59 12.42
CA ASN A 208 17.60 10.70 12.46
C ASN A 208 17.00 10.82 11.05
N VAL A 209 17.42 9.93 10.15
CA VAL A 209 16.84 9.75 8.81
C VAL A 209 16.46 8.28 8.67
N LEU A 210 15.15 8.02 8.50
CA LEU A 210 14.67 6.68 8.16
C LEU A 210 14.86 6.47 6.66
N GLY A 211 15.86 5.67 6.28
CA GLY A 211 16.28 5.56 4.88
C GLY A 211 15.40 4.66 4.00
N GLY A 212 14.59 3.77 4.59
CA GLY A 212 13.78 2.81 3.85
C GLY A 212 13.94 1.40 4.40
N PHE A 213 13.73 0.41 3.53
CA PHE A 213 13.73 -1.01 3.87
C PHE A 213 14.76 -1.78 3.06
N ASP A 214 15.63 -2.52 3.76
CA ASP A 214 16.65 -3.37 3.16
C ASP A 214 16.03 -4.65 2.58
N LEU A 215 16.03 -4.76 1.25
CA LEU A 215 15.43 -5.91 0.57
C LEU A 215 16.33 -7.14 0.59
N ALA A 216 17.64 -7.02 0.83
CA ALA A 216 18.58 -8.13 0.78
C ALA A 216 18.24 -9.24 1.80
N THR A 217 17.53 -8.91 2.87
CA THR A 217 17.08 -9.89 3.89
C THR A 217 16.02 -10.85 3.35
N HIS A 218 15.16 -10.39 2.44
CA HIS A 218 14.03 -11.17 1.91
C HIS A 218 14.21 -11.59 0.45
N TYR A 219 14.99 -10.81 -0.31
CA TYR A 219 15.26 -10.97 -1.74
C TYR A 219 16.76 -10.81 -2.02
N PRO A 220 17.60 -11.75 -1.55
CA PRO A 220 19.06 -11.67 -1.71
C PRO A 220 19.51 -11.60 -3.17
N GLU A 221 18.72 -12.12 -4.11
CA GLU A 221 18.94 -12.05 -5.55
C GLU A 221 18.93 -10.61 -6.11
N LEU A 222 18.33 -9.65 -5.40
CA LEU A 222 18.32 -8.24 -5.79
C LEU A 222 19.58 -7.48 -5.35
N GLY A 223 20.46 -8.11 -4.56
CA GLY A 223 21.72 -7.53 -4.09
C GLY A 223 21.50 -6.29 -3.21
N ASN A 224 22.19 -5.20 -3.55
CA ASN A 224 22.15 -3.93 -2.79
C ASN A 224 20.88 -3.12 -3.05
N ALA A 225 19.71 -3.73 -2.84
CA ALA A 225 18.41 -3.15 -3.12
C ALA A 225 17.80 -2.50 -1.87
N LEU A 226 17.45 -1.21 -1.98
CA LEU A 226 16.80 -0.43 -0.93
C LEU A 226 15.43 0.03 -1.42
N LEU A 227 14.36 -0.41 -0.75
CA LEU A 227 13.00 0.11 -0.96
C LEU A 227 12.84 1.43 -0.20
N ILE A 228 12.47 2.49 -0.90
CA ILE A 228 12.23 3.82 -0.33
C ILE A 228 10.78 4.25 -0.52
N CYS A 229 10.29 5.12 0.36
CA CYS A 229 8.92 5.65 0.35
C CYS A 229 8.93 7.16 0.61
N ALA A 230 8.11 7.92 -0.11
CA ALA A 230 7.90 9.34 0.15
C ALA A 230 6.41 9.68 0.08
N THR A 231 5.84 10.14 1.20
CA THR A 231 4.43 10.49 1.33
C THR A 231 4.22 12.00 1.41
N GLU A 232 2.97 12.44 1.55
CA GLU A 232 2.57 13.85 1.70
C GLU A 232 3.20 14.53 2.92
N ASN A 233 3.59 13.76 3.93
CA ASN A 233 4.23 14.25 5.14
C ASN A 233 5.73 14.58 4.97
N ARG A 234 6.32 14.30 3.80
CA ARG A 234 7.72 14.62 3.50
C ARG A 234 7.83 16.01 2.88
N SER A 235 8.65 16.86 3.49
CA SER A 235 9.02 18.16 2.94
C SER A 235 10.25 18.06 2.05
N GLU A 236 10.48 19.07 1.20
CA GLU A 236 11.71 19.14 0.41
C GLU A 236 12.96 19.20 1.30
N LYS A 237 12.89 19.88 2.45
CA LYS A 237 13.98 19.93 3.43
C LYS A 237 14.34 18.55 3.98
N ASP A 238 13.34 17.69 4.20
CA ASP A 238 13.59 16.31 4.64
C ASP A 238 14.33 15.51 3.55
N MET A 239 13.94 15.69 2.29
CA MET A 239 14.56 15.02 1.14
C MET A 239 15.97 15.55 0.88
N ASP A 240 16.22 16.85 1.07
CA ASP A 240 17.56 17.44 0.99
C ASP A 240 18.47 16.91 2.11
N LYS A 241 17.94 16.82 3.33
CA LYS A 241 18.65 16.20 4.46
C LYS A 241 18.99 14.74 4.14
N TYR A 242 18.05 13.99 3.57
CA TYR A 242 18.30 12.61 3.15
C TYR A 242 19.42 12.59 2.09
N ARG A 243 19.30 13.32 0.98
CA ARG A 243 20.33 13.39 -0.07
C ARG A 243 21.72 13.71 0.49
N LEU A 244 21.85 14.77 1.28
CA LEU A 244 23.12 15.20 1.85
C LEU A 244 23.75 14.09 2.72
N LYS A 245 22.94 13.39 3.51
CA LYS A 245 23.42 12.28 4.34
C LYS A 245 23.76 11.05 3.52
N MET A 246 23.01 10.76 2.46
CA MET A 246 23.37 9.71 1.50
C MET A 246 24.71 10.00 0.84
N GLU A 247 24.94 11.22 0.37
CA GLU A 247 26.21 11.64 -0.23
C GLU A 247 27.40 11.46 0.72
N GLN A 248 27.26 11.85 1.99
CA GLN A 248 28.28 11.64 3.02
C GLN A 248 28.58 10.16 3.25
N VAL A 249 27.55 9.30 3.24
CA VAL A 249 27.73 7.85 3.37
C VAL A 249 28.52 7.29 2.17
N LEU A 250 28.12 7.66 0.95
CA LEU A 250 28.81 7.21 -0.27
C LEU A 250 30.26 7.70 -0.34
N ALA A 251 30.53 8.93 0.12
CA ALA A 251 31.88 9.49 0.19
C ALA A 251 32.76 8.77 1.22
N SER A 252 32.23 8.47 2.42
CA SER A 252 32.99 7.78 3.47
C SER A 252 33.36 6.34 3.07
N ARG A 253 32.52 5.67 2.28
CA ARG A 253 32.88 4.38 1.63
C ARG A 253 34.13 4.49 0.76
N LYS A 254 34.26 5.56 -0.04
CA LYS A 254 35.40 5.76 -0.95
C LYS A 254 36.71 6.05 -0.22
N GLN A 255 36.63 6.61 0.99
CA GLN A 255 37.80 7.01 1.78
C GLN A 255 38.40 5.84 2.61
N GLY A 256 37.77 4.66 2.61
CA GLY A 256 38.13 3.56 3.50
C GLY A 256 37.60 3.82 4.92
N ALA A 257 37.05 2.78 5.55
CA ALA A 257 36.29 2.85 6.79
C ALA A 257 36.92 3.77 7.87
N CYS A 258 36.40 4.99 8.02
CA CYS A 258 36.58 5.74 9.25
C CYS A 258 35.68 5.08 10.29
N ALA A 259 36.27 4.29 11.18
CA ALA A 259 35.58 3.56 12.24
C ALA A 259 34.89 4.52 13.22
N THR A 260 33.65 4.91 12.93
CA THR A 260 32.76 5.46 13.94
C THR A 260 32.03 4.30 14.60
N MET A 261 32.55 3.90 15.78
CA MET A 261 31.84 3.02 16.70
C MET A 261 30.47 3.65 16.99
N ALA A 262 29.40 2.86 16.82
CA ALA A 262 28.08 3.27 17.27
C ALA A 262 28.13 3.46 18.79
N LYS A 263 27.73 4.65 19.25
CA LYS A 263 27.29 4.80 20.64
C LYS A 263 25.91 4.18 20.70
N PHE A 264 25.73 3.23 21.61
CA PHE A 264 24.52 2.50 21.98
C PHE A 264 24.29 1.16 21.27
N ASP A 265 24.28 0.11 22.11
CA ASP A 265 23.83 -1.27 21.89
C ASP A 265 22.30 -1.34 21.87
#